data_AF-A0A6C2CJ07-F1
#
_entry.id   AF-A0A6C2CJ07-F1
#
_cell.length_a   1.000
_cell.length_b   1.000
_cell.length_c   1.000
_cell.angle_alpha   90.00
_cell.angle_beta   90.00
_cell.angle_gamma   90.00
#
_symmetry.space_group_name_H-M   'P 1'
#
loop_
_entity.id
_entity.type
_entity.pdbx_description
1 polymer ?
#
loop_
_entity_poly.entity_id
_entity_poly.type
_entity_poly.pdbx_seq_one_letter_code
_entity_poly.pdbx_strand_id
1 'polypeptide(L)' 'MYINQGEITMTTNERQSRYRAKRRTEGDKRLSIWVKKDVADALLTVANTLSVTQKHLIEKLLLSAIATLKSTRQLA' A
#
# COMPACT_ATOMS: atom_id res chain seq x y z
N MET A 1 -30.35 22.42 15.61
CA MET A 1 -30.01 21.05 16.03
C MET A 1 -30.35 20.14 14.85
N TYR A 2 -29.39 19.81 14.00
CA TYR A 2 -29.64 18.96 12.82
C TYR A 2 -28.83 17.69 12.96
N ILE A 3 -29.55 16.59 13.17
CA ILE A 3 -29.05 15.23 13.11
C ILE A 3 -29.02 14.88 11.62
N ASN A 4 -27.84 14.86 11.01
CA ASN A 4 -27.64 14.27 9.69
C ASN A 4 -26.96 12.90 9.90
N GLN A 5 -27.66 11.85 9.48
CA GLN A 5 -27.12 10.52 9.21
C GLN A 5 -26.16 10.59 8.00
N GLY A 6 -25.09 11.37 8.13
CA GLY A 6 -24.12 11.63 7.08
C GLY A 6 -22.94 10.68 7.17
N GLU A 7 -22.55 10.12 6.02
CA GLU A 7 -21.25 9.45 5.83
C GLU A 7 -20.16 10.15 6.64
N ILE A 8 -19.44 9.38 7.45
CA ILE A 8 -18.23 9.87 8.12
C ILE A 8 -17.21 10.17 7.01
N THR A 9 -17.28 11.36 6.43
CA THR A 9 -16.29 11.88 5.48
C THR A 9 -15.06 12.20 6.31
N MET A 10 -14.30 11.16 6.62
CA MET A 10 -13.14 11.25 7.49
C MET A 10 -12.14 12.21 6.85
N THR A 11 -11.85 13.31 7.53
CA THR A 11 -10.97 14.34 6.99
C THR A 11 -9.56 13.77 6.83
N THR A 12 -8.77 14.32 5.89
CA THR A 12 -7.37 13.88 5.69
C THR A 12 -6.57 13.94 6.99
N ASN A 13 -6.86 14.91 7.86
CA ASN A 13 -6.22 15.09 9.15
C ASN A 13 -6.58 13.98 10.15
N GLU A 14 -7.86 13.61 10.26
CA GLU A 14 -8.29 12.49 11.12
C GLU A 14 -7.69 11.15 10.65
N ARG A 15 -7.60 10.97 9.33
CA ARG A 15 -6.96 9.80 8.72
C ARG A 15 -5.48 9.72 9.09
N GLN A 16 -4.76 10.84 9.03
CA GLN A 16 -3.36 10.91 9.45
C GLN A 16 -3.20 10.71 10.95
N SER A 17 -4.07 11.30 11.77
CA SER A 17 -4.04 11.15 13.22
C SER A 17 -4.23 9.69 13.64
N ARG A 18 -5.26 9.02 13.11
CA ARG A 18 -5.46 7.57 13.29
C ARG A 18 -4.27 6.75 12.82
N TYR A 19 -3.70 7.07 11.66
CA TYR A 19 -2.51 6.38 11.17
C TYR A 19 -1.29 6.55 12.10
N ARG A 20 -1.08 7.74 12.66
CA ARG A 20 -0.01 8.00 13.64
C ARG A 20 -0.26 7.27 14.96
N ALA A 21 -1.50 7.26 15.46
CA ALA A 21 -1.88 6.55 16.67
C ALA A 21 -1.67 5.04 16.53
N LYS A 22 -2.12 4.44 15.42
CA LYS A 22 -1.92 3.02 15.10
C LYS A 22 -0.43 2.64 15.02
N ARG A 23 0.43 3.55 14.53
CA ARG A 23 1.88 3.35 14.52
C ARG A 23 2.52 3.35 15.91
N ARG A 24 2.03 4.17 16.84
CA ARG A 24 2.54 4.17 18.22
C ARG A 24 2.25 2.85 18.93
N THR A 25 1.13 2.20 18.60
CA THR A 25 0.71 0.96 19.25
C THR A 25 1.29 -0.30 18.58
N GLU A 26 1.43 -0.32 17.25
CA GLU A 26 1.85 -1.53 16.52
C GLU A 26 3.34 -1.56 16.16
N GLY A 27 4.08 -0.49 16.44
CA GLY A 27 5.49 -0.31 16.05
C GLY A 27 5.66 0.09 14.58
N ASP A 28 6.87 0.52 14.20
CA ASP A 28 7.18 0.84 12.80
C ASP A 28 7.56 -0.43 12.02
N LYS A 29 6.69 -0.84 11.10
CA LYS A 29 6.87 -2.03 10.24
C LYS A 29 7.32 -1.66 8.82
N ARG A 30 7.88 -0.46 8.63
CA ARG A 30 8.39 -0.02 7.32
C ARG A 30 9.67 -0.78 6.99
N LEU A 31 9.68 -1.36 5.79
CA LEU A 31 10.88 -1.91 5.17
C LEU A 31 11.37 -0.93 4.12
N SER A 32 12.64 -0.54 4.22
CA SER A 32 13.32 0.24 3.20
C SER A 32 14.02 -0.72 2.24
N ILE A 33 13.74 -0.56 0.94
CA ILE A 33 14.39 -1.33 -0.12
C ILE A 33 15.23 -0.41 -0.97
N TRP A 34 16.41 -0.87 -1.36
CA TRP A 34 17.23 -0.19 -2.35
C TRP A 34 16.81 -0.63 -3.74
N VAL A 35 16.45 0.33 -4.58
CA VAL A 35 16.10 0.14 -5.98
C VAL A 35 16.80 1.19 -6.83
N LYS A 36 17.00 0.87 -8.11
CA LYS A 36 17.48 1.86 -9.07
C LYS A 36 16.44 2.96 -9.27
N LYS A 37 16.90 4.16 -9.64
CA LYS A 37 16.04 5.34 -9.78
C LYS A 37 14.96 5.16 -10.84
N ASP A 38 15.32 4.65 -12.01
CA ASP A 38 14.42 4.32 -13.11
C ASP A 38 13.29 3.37 -12.68
N VAL A 39 13.61 2.36 -11.86
CA VAL A 39 12.62 1.43 -11.29
C VAL A 39 11.69 2.14 -10.31
N ALA A 40 12.21 3.03 -9.46
CA ALA A 40 11.40 3.81 -8.54
C ALA A 40 10.43 4.75 -9.28
N ASP A 41 10.90 5.40 -10.34
CA ASP A 41 10.11 6.29 -11.19
C ASP A 41 9.00 5.51 -11.93
N ALA A 42 9.32 4.32 -12.45
CA ALA A 42 8.34 3.43 -13.06
C ALA A 42 7.28 2.95 -12.05
N LEU A 43 7.69 2.55 -10.85
CA LEU A 43 6.78 2.16 -9.77
C LEU A 43 5.83 3.29 -9.38
N LEU A 44 6.33 4.52 -9.26
CA LEU A 44 5.51 5.69 -8.97
C LEU A 44 4.49 5.94 -10.09
N THR A 45 4.93 5.90 -11.34
CA THR A 45 4.08 6.14 -12.51
C THR A 45 2.93 5.13 -12.53
N VAL A 46 3.22 3.84 -12.40
CA VAL A 46 2.19 2.79 -12.42
C VAL A 46 1.24 2.92 -11.22
N ALA A 47 1.77 3.18 -10.02
CA ALA A 47 0.94 3.34 -8.83
C ALA A 47 -0.05 4.51 -8.98
N ASN A 48 0.43 5.64 -9.52
CA ASN A 48 -0.41 6.81 -9.79
C ASN A 48 -1.49 6.52 -10.83
N THR A 49 -1.13 5.90 -11.96
CA THR A 49 -2.09 5.53 -13.01
C THR A 49 -3.19 4.62 -12.49
N LEU A 50 -2.86 3.71 -11.58
CA LEU A 50 -3.82 2.80 -10.96
C LEU A 50 -4.53 3.37 -9.72
N SER A 51 -4.23 4.62 -9.33
CA SER A 51 -4.75 5.25 -8.11
C SER A 51 -4.53 4.41 -6.84
N VAL A 52 -3.39 3.72 -6.76
CA VAL A 52 -2.99 2.89 -5.61
C VAL A 52 -1.69 3.41 -5.00
N THR A 53 -1.38 2.97 -3.78
CA THR A 53 -0.08 3.27 -3.17
C THR A 53 1.02 2.36 -3.74
N GLN A 54 2.27 2.84 -3.80
CA GLN A 54 3.43 2.01 -4.18
C GLN A 54 3.53 0.75 -3.33
N LYS A 55 3.25 0.85 -2.01
CA LYS A 55 3.18 -0.31 -1.11
C LYS A 55 2.21 -1.37 -1.63
N HIS A 56 0.98 -0.96 -1.94
CA HIS A 56 -0.06 -1.87 -2.40
C HIS A 56 0.32 -2.54 -3.72
N LEU A 57 0.89 -1.75 -4.65
CA LEU A 57 1.37 -2.26 -5.93
C LEU A 57 2.47 -3.32 -5.73
N ILE A 58 3.47 -3.03 -4.91
CA ILE A 58 4.58 -3.96 -4.62
C ILE A 58 4.07 -5.24 -3.95
N GLU A 59 3.16 -5.13 -2.97
CA GLU A 59 2.55 -6.29 -2.31
C GLU A 59 1.86 -7.21 -3.33
N LYS A 60 1.07 -6.65 -4.24
CA LYS A 60 0.36 -7.43 -5.27
C LYS A 60 1.34 -8.09 -6.26
N LEU A 61 2.33 -7.34 -6.74
CA LEU A 61 3.34 -7.87 -7.66
C LEU A 61 4.12 -9.03 -7.05
N LEU A 62 4.57 -8.90 -5.80
CA LEU A 62 5.32 -9.95 -5.11
C LEU A 62 4.47 -11.20 -4.86
N LEU A 63 3.22 -11.04 -4.42
CA LEU A 63 2.32 -12.17 -4.18
C LEU A 63 2.00 -12.92 -5.48
N SER A 64 1.77 -12.19 -6.58
CA SER A 64 1.58 -12.79 -7.90
C SER A 64 2.83 -13.53 -8.38
N ALA A 65 4.02 -12.93 -8.25
CA ALA A 65 5.27 -13.57 -8.62
C ALA A 65 5.53 -14.87 -7.82
N ILE A 66 5.25 -14.86 -6.51
CA ILE A 66 5.35 -16.07 -5.66
C ILE A 66 4.37 -17.15 -6.14
N ALA A 67 3.13 -16.79 -6.47
CA ALA A 67 2.15 -17.74 -6.97
C ALA A 67 2.63 -18.41 -8.28
N THR A 68 3.15 -17.61 -9.22
CA THR A 68 3.73 -18.11 -10.48
C THR A 68 4.95 -19.00 -10.26
N LEU A 69 5.84 -18.65 -9.33
CA LEU A 69 7.00 -19.49 -9.01
C LEU A 69 6.59 -20.83 -8.40
N LYS A 70 5.57 -20.82 -7.54
CA LYS A 70 5.03 -22.05 -6.93
C LYS A 70 4.39 -22.95 -7.97
N SER A 71 3.60 -22.41 -8.90
CA SER A 71 2.98 -23.21 -9.97
C SER A 71 4.03 -23.80 -10.91
N THR A 72 5.08 -23.04 -11.22
CA THR A 72 6.17 -23.52 -12.09
C THR A 72 6.98 -24.64 -11.45
N ARG A 73 7.25 -24.58 -10.14
CA ARG A 73 7.95 -25.64 -9.39
C ARG A 73 7.14 -26.91 -9.16
N GLN A 74 5.82 -26.88 -9.28
CA GLN A 74 4.97 -28.07 -9.18
C GLN A 74 4.87 -28.84 -10.51
N LEU A 75 5.27 -28.22 -11.62
CA LEU A 75 5.25 -28.81 -12.96
C LEU A 75 6.64 -29.29 -13.42
N ALA A 76 7.66 -29.17 -12.58
CA ALA A 76 9.03 -29.63 -12.80
C ALA A 76 9.34 -30.81 -11.87
#